data_AF-A0A194PG08-F1
#
_entry.id   AF-A0A194PG08-F1
#
_cell.length_a   1.000
_cell.length_b   1.000
_cell.length_c   1.000
_cell.angle_alpha   90.00
_cell.angle_beta   90.00
_cell.angle_gamma   90.00
#
_symmetry.space_group_name_H-M   'P 1'
#
loop_
_entity.id
_entity.type
_entity.pdbx_description
1 polymer ?
#
loop_
_entity_poly.entity_id
_entity_poly.type
_entity_poly.pdbx_seq_one_letter_code
_entity_poly.pdbx_strand_id
1 'polypeptide(L)'
;MGSTLTLHHTTLMPNIPGLPAIIALLFCPAAELRRDERCTRYVSTLCGLGSHDDGRPYFPEHDILVNIDVDLDVDDIGLINHVRHLMDYMMFCSEGQDTPTADDEFHPKVPKFIREDIMKLLRKRRKHRESCCVANAWRWRSADESELLEISVPGMAERALVFALHRPLELHAPPRTDLLRLYNANQALHNLLARTSSSSSQELTCELCNTGPLPAPAMRIHLYSNMHQEKEDDLRDVQS
;
A
#
# COMPACT_ATOMS: atom_id res chain seq x y z
N MET A 1 0.58 22.79 -24.64
CA MET A 1 -0.41 23.71 -24.04
C MET A 1 -0.46 23.41 -22.56
N GLY A 2 -0.07 24.36 -21.72
CA GLY A 2 0.12 24.15 -20.28
C GLY A 2 -1.19 24.23 -19.52
N SER A 3 -1.53 23.16 -18.81
CA SER A 3 -2.60 23.16 -17.82
C SER A 3 -2.03 23.58 -16.47
N THR A 4 -2.05 24.88 -16.18
CA THR A 4 -1.73 25.39 -14.85
C THR A 4 -2.94 25.10 -13.96
N LEU A 5 -2.81 24.15 -13.02
CA LEU A 5 -3.84 23.84 -12.04
C LEU A 5 -3.61 24.69 -10.79
N THR A 6 -4.47 25.69 -10.56
CA THR A 6 -4.44 26.50 -9.34
C THR A 6 -5.47 25.95 -8.37
N LEU A 7 -4.99 25.28 -7.31
CA LEU A 7 -5.84 24.75 -6.25
C LEU A 7 -5.91 25.78 -5.11
N HIS A 8 -7.13 26.24 -4.80
CA HIS A 8 -7.41 27.09 -3.66
C HIS A 8 -7.94 26.23 -2.50
N HIS A 9 -7.59 26.57 -1.26
CA HIS A 9 -8.04 25.87 -0.04
C HIS A 9 -7.57 24.40 0.11
N THR A 10 -6.44 24.03 -0.50
CA THR A 10 -5.80 22.73 -0.23
C THR A 10 -4.87 22.85 0.97
N THR A 11 -5.04 21.97 1.95
CA THR A 11 -4.04 21.76 3.01
C THR A 11 -2.95 20.83 2.46
N LEU A 12 -1.68 21.22 2.60
CA LEU A 12 -0.57 20.29 2.36
C LEU A 12 -0.72 19.13 3.36
N MET A 13 -0.89 17.91 2.84
CA MET A 13 -0.86 16.73 3.70
C MET A 13 0.51 16.63 4.36
N PRO A 14 0.58 16.26 5.64
CA PRO A 14 1.87 16.02 6.28
C PRO A 14 2.59 14.90 5.53
N ASN A 15 3.92 15.01 5.43
CA ASN A 15 4.75 14.02 4.74
C ASN A 15 4.90 12.75 5.59
N ILE A 16 3.81 11.99 5.71
CA ILE A 16 3.74 10.71 6.38
C ILE A 16 3.67 9.63 5.28
N PRO A 17 4.64 8.69 5.24
CA PRO A 17 4.66 7.62 4.23
C PRO A 17 3.36 6.81 4.22
N GLY A 18 2.79 6.56 3.03
CA GLY A 18 1.54 5.83 2.87
C GLY A 18 0.26 6.59 3.25
N LEU A 19 0.36 7.82 3.75
CA LEU A 19 -0.81 8.59 4.21
C LEU A 19 -1.89 8.78 3.14
N PRO A 20 -1.57 9.14 1.87
CA PRO A 20 -2.60 9.31 0.84
C PRO A 20 -3.41 8.03 0.63
N ALA A 21 -2.74 6.87 0.57
CA ALA A 21 -3.40 5.58 0.40
C ALA A 21 -4.24 5.20 1.63
N ILE A 22 -3.71 5.40 2.84
CA ILE A 22 -4.43 5.10 4.08
C ILE A 22 -5.70 5.96 4.18
N ILE A 23 -5.61 7.27 3.92
CA ILE A 23 -6.78 8.17 3.94
C ILE A 23 -7.79 7.75 2.87
N ALA A 24 -7.34 7.48 1.65
CA ALA A 24 -8.22 7.05 0.57
C ALA A 24 -8.96 5.77 0.95
N LEU A 25 -8.26 4.77 1.48
CA LEU A 25 -8.86 3.50 1.92
C LEU A 25 -9.79 3.67 3.12
N LEU A 26 -9.52 4.60 4.05
CA LEU A 26 -10.41 4.85 5.17
C LEU A 26 -11.77 5.39 4.73
N PHE A 27 -11.79 6.32 3.77
CA PHE A 27 -12.99 7.11 3.47
C PHE A 27 -13.63 6.85 2.10
N CYS A 28 -12.98 6.09 1.21
CA CYS A 28 -13.60 5.74 -0.07
C CYS A 28 -14.85 4.87 0.12
N PRO A 29 -15.87 5.01 -0.75
CA PRO A 29 -17.01 4.09 -0.79
C PRO A 29 -16.56 2.67 -1.14
N ALA A 30 -15.83 2.53 -2.25
CA ALA A 30 -15.25 1.27 -2.72
C ALA A 30 -13.77 1.46 -3.07
N ALA A 31 -13.00 0.39 -2.88
CA ALA A 31 -11.61 0.31 -3.33
C ALA A 31 -11.23 -1.07 -3.86
N GLU A 32 -10.28 -1.10 -4.78
CA GLU A 32 -9.65 -2.32 -5.28
C GLU A 32 -8.13 -2.16 -5.25
N LEU A 33 -7.47 -2.96 -4.40
CA LEU A 33 -6.02 -2.97 -4.25
C LEU A 33 -5.35 -3.61 -5.46
N ARG A 34 -4.21 -3.06 -5.85
CA ARG A 34 -3.35 -3.59 -6.91
C ARG A 34 -2.07 -4.12 -6.30
N ARG A 35 -1.64 -5.29 -6.78
CA ARG A 35 -0.33 -5.85 -6.45
C ARG A 35 0.68 -5.54 -7.55
N ASP A 36 1.96 -5.63 -7.22
CA ASP A 36 3.00 -5.71 -8.23
C ASP A 36 2.88 -7.00 -9.06
N GLU A 37 3.61 -7.08 -10.18
CA GLU A 37 3.58 -8.25 -11.08
C GLU A 37 3.96 -9.56 -10.37
N ARG A 38 4.76 -9.48 -9.30
CA ARG A 38 5.20 -10.65 -8.52
C ARG A 38 4.23 -10.99 -7.38
N CYS A 39 3.17 -10.21 -7.20
CA CYS A 39 2.19 -10.37 -6.14
C CYS A 39 2.78 -10.29 -4.72
N THR A 40 3.89 -9.59 -4.54
CA THR A 40 4.64 -9.51 -3.27
C THR A 40 4.26 -8.31 -2.40
N ARG A 41 3.64 -7.27 -2.98
CA ARG A 41 3.22 -6.06 -2.25
C ARG A 41 2.04 -5.36 -2.92
N TYR A 42 1.32 -4.54 -2.17
CA TYR A 42 0.36 -3.58 -2.76
C TYR A 42 1.09 -2.35 -3.29
N VAL A 43 0.66 -1.83 -4.44
CA VAL A 43 1.37 -0.76 -5.16
C VAL A 43 0.48 0.41 -5.57
N SER A 44 -0.83 0.17 -5.67
CA SER A 44 -1.82 1.20 -5.84
C SER A 44 -3.19 0.70 -5.38
N THR A 45 -4.13 1.62 -5.24
CA THR A 45 -5.54 1.31 -5.00
C THR A 45 -6.39 2.18 -5.92
N LEU A 46 -7.36 1.56 -6.60
CA LEU A 46 -8.41 2.28 -7.31
C LEU A 46 -9.52 2.57 -6.31
N CYS A 47 -9.84 3.84 -6.10
CA CYS A 47 -10.89 4.27 -5.17
C CYS A 47 -11.99 5.01 -5.92
N GLY A 48 -13.24 4.81 -5.53
CA GLY A 48 -14.38 5.49 -6.15
C GLY A 48 -15.71 4.98 -5.63
N LEU A 49 -16.76 5.11 -6.44
CA LEU A 49 -18.09 4.54 -6.13
C LEU A 49 -18.20 3.06 -6.47
N GLY A 50 -17.18 2.48 -7.11
CA GLY A 50 -17.15 1.08 -7.53
C GLY A 50 -17.68 0.90 -8.96
N SER A 51 -18.17 -0.30 -9.24
CA SER A 51 -18.58 -0.71 -10.59
C SER A 51 -19.83 -1.59 -10.60
N HIS A 52 -20.41 -1.71 -11.79
CA HIS A 52 -21.37 -2.76 -12.11
C HIS A 52 -20.71 -4.15 -12.11
N ASP A 53 -21.51 -5.21 -12.20
CA ASP A 53 -21.01 -6.60 -12.22
C ASP A 53 -20.13 -6.92 -13.43
N ASP A 54 -20.27 -6.18 -14.53
CA ASP A 54 -19.42 -6.28 -15.73
C ASP A 54 -18.10 -5.48 -15.62
N GLY A 55 -17.85 -4.84 -14.46
CA GLY A 55 -16.65 -4.03 -14.20
C GLY A 55 -16.71 -2.61 -14.76
N ARG A 56 -17.84 -2.17 -15.33
CA ARG A 56 -17.99 -0.77 -15.77
C ARG A 56 -18.10 0.16 -14.54
N PRO A 57 -17.29 1.22 -14.42
CA PRO A 57 -17.35 2.16 -13.31
C PRO A 57 -18.71 2.86 -13.25
N TYR A 58 -19.21 3.13 -12.05
CA TYR A 58 -20.43 3.94 -11.88
C TYR A 58 -20.21 5.39 -12.26
N PHE A 59 -19.04 5.95 -11.92
CA PHE A 59 -18.69 7.37 -12.12
C PHE A 59 -17.18 7.53 -12.37
N PRO A 60 -16.70 7.21 -13.58
CA PRO A 60 -15.27 7.15 -13.89
C PRO A 60 -14.51 8.46 -13.64
N GLU A 61 -15.17 9.61 -13.77
CA GLU A 61 -14.58 10.92 -13.51
C GLU A 61 -14.29 11.18 -12.02
N HIS A 62 -14.86 10.38 -11.12
CA HIS A 62 -14.59 10.43 -9.67
C HIS A 62 -13.73 9.27 -9.19
N ASP A 63 -13.34 8.37 -10.08
CA ASP A 63 -12.39 7.31 -9.74
C ASP A 63 -10.98 7.91 -9.63
N ILE A 64 -10.26 7.51 -8.58
CA ILE A 64 -8.91 7.99 -8.30
C ILE A 64 -8.02 6.77 -8.10
N LEU A 65 -6.96 6.67 -8.89
CA LEU A 65 -5.88 5.72 -8.65
C LEU A 65 -4.84 6.34 -7.72
N VAL A 66 -4.73 5.81 -6.51
CA VAL A 66 -3.78 6.28 -5.50
C VAL A 66 -2.61 5.32 -5.45
N ASN A 67 -1.39 5.83 -5.69
CA ASN A 67 -0.18 5.03 -5.54
C ASN A 67 0.10 4.74 -4.06
N ILE A 68 0.60 3.54 -3.79
CA ILE A 68 1.05 3.12 -2.47
C ILE A 68 2.58 3.12 -2.50
N ASP A 69 3.19 4.03 -1.76
CA ASP A 69 4.63 4.30 -1.72
C ASP A 69 5.32 3.64 -0.52
N VAL A 70 4.65 2.67 0.10
CA VAL A 70 5.13 1.94 1.29
C VAL A 70 4.66 0.49 1.27
N ASP A 71 5.33 -0.36 2.05
CA ASP A 71 4.84 -1.73 2.28
C ASP A 71 3.61 -1.71 3.22
N LEU A 72 2.42 -1.65 2.64
CA LEU A 72 1.17 -1.99 3.34
C LEU A 72 1.01 -3.52 3.37
N ASP A 73 0.57 -4.04 4.51
CA ASP A 73 0.29 -5.47 4.70
C ASP A 73 -1.18 -5.73 5.01
N VAL A 74 -1.56 -7.00 5.10
CA VAL A 74 -2.94 -7.42 5.40
C VAL A 74 -3.40 -6.91 6.77
N ASP A 75 -2.49 -6.79 7.74
CA ASP A 75 -2.80 -6.26 9.07
C ASP A 75 -3.16 -4.77 9.03
N ASP A 76 -2.48 -3.98 8.17
CA ASP A 76 -2.84 -2.59 7.91
C ASP A 76 -4.25 -2.49 7.32
N ILE A 77 -4.60 -3.35 6.36
CA ILE A 77 -5.95 -3.40 5.77
C ILE A 77 -6.98 -3.82 6.82
N GLY A 78 -6.67 -4.79 7.68
CA GLY A 78 -7.52 -5.21 8.79
C GLY A 78 -7.81 -4.07 9.76
N LEU A 79 -6.80 -3.26 10.08
CA LEU A 79 -6.96 -2.09 10.95
C LEU A 79 -7.78 -0.98 10.28
N ILE A 80 -7.61 -0.76 8.98
CA ILE A 80 -8.48 0.14 8.18
C ILE A 80 -9.93 -0.36 8.21
N ASN A 81 -10.16 -1.65 8.00
CA ASN A 81 -11.49 -2.25 8.06
C ASN A 81 -12.13 -2.12 9.44
N HIS A 82 -11.34 -2.25 10.51
CA HIS A 82 -11.84 -2.04 11.86
C HIS A 82 -12.31 -0.58 12.07
N VAL A 83 -11.55 0.40 11.59
CA VAL A 83 -11.99 1.81 11.64
C VAL A 83 -13.26 2.02 10.82
N ARG A 84 -13.32 1.49 9.59
CA ARG A 84 -14.52 1.57 8.73
C ARG A 84 -15.75 0.97 9.39
N HIS A 85 -15.59 -0.21 10.00
CA HIS A 85 -16.65 -0.86 10.77
C HIS A 85 -17.13 -0.01 11.95
N LEU A 86 -16.21 0.57 12.73
CA LEU A 86 -16.56 1.44 13.84
C LEU A 86 -17.28 2.73 13.39
N MET A 87 -16.90 3.28 12.23
CA MET A 87 -17.59 4.41 11.63
C MET A 87 -19.01 4.04 11.21
N ASP A 88 -19.18 2.92 10.51
CA ASP A 88 -20.51 2.43 10.11
C ASP A 88 -21.40 2.13 11.31
N TYR A 89 -20.83 1.52 12.35
CA TYR A 89 -21.53 1.26 13.59
C TYR A 89 -22.07 2.55 14.24
N MET A 90 -21.32 3.66 14.21
CA MET A 90 -21.76 4.96 14.73
C MET A 90 -22.85 5.63 13.88
N MET A 91 -22.94 5.27 12.60
CA MET A 91 -23.93 5.82 11.67
C MET A 91 -25.15 4.91 11.49
N PHE A 92 -25.12 3.70 12.06
CA PHE A 92 -26.14 2.70 11.86
C PHE A 92 -27.49 3.17 12.42
N CYS A 93 -28.51 3.14 11.57
CA CYS A 93 -29.91 3.43 11.91
C CYS A 93 -30.72 2.16 11.63
N SER A 94 -31.50 1.71 12.61
CA SER A 94 -32.43 0.59 12.39
C SER A 94 -33.58 1.02 11.48
N GLU A 95 -34.30 0.06 10.88
CA GLU A 95 -35.47 0.38 10.06
C GLU A 95 -36.47 1.26 10.83
N GLY A 96 -36.85 2.39 10.22
CA GLY A 96 -37.75 3.38 10.81
C GLY A 96 -37.10 4.39 11.76
N GLN A 97 -35.76 4.38 11.90
CA GLN A 97 -35.02 5.40 12.64
C GLN A 97 -34.34 6.40 11.69
N ASP A 98 -34.53 7.69 11.93
CA ASP A 98 -33.86 8.77 11.18
C ASP A 98 -32.47 9.11 11.75
N THR A 99 -32.17 8.67 12.98
CA THR A 99 -30.90 8.94 13.67
C THR A 99 -30.39 7.71 14.41
N PRO A 100 -29.06 7.52 14.53
CA PRO A 100 -28.48 6.42 15.29
C PRO A 100 -28.96 6.41 16.74
N THR A 101 -29.16 5.22 17.30
CA THR A 101 -29.63 5.06 18.69
C THR A 101 -28.49 5.35 19.67
N ALA A 102 -28.76 6.16 20.69
CA ALA A 102 -27.76 6.54 21.71
C ALA A 102 -27.68 5.57 22.91
N ASP A 103 -28.52 4.52 22.93
CA ASP A 103 -28.71 3.61 24.07
C ASP A 103 -27.66 2.50 24.19
N ASP A 104 -26.52 2.61 23.49
CA ASP A 104 -25.44 1.63 23.56
C ASP A 104 -24.26 2.16 24.41
N GLU A 105 -23.93 1.45 25.49
CA GLU A 105 -22.78 1.74 26.37
C GLU A 105 -21.42 1.70 25.65
N PHE A 106 -21.36 1.05 24.48
CA PHE A 106 -20.17 1.00 23.64
C PHE A 106 -20.00 2.28 22.80
N HIS A 107 -21.09 2.89 22.34
CA HIS A 107 -21.09 4.04 21.43
C HIS A 107 -20.24 5.23 21.93
N PRO A 108 -20.27 5.64 23.22
CA PRO A 108 -19.39 6.69 23.73
C PRO A 108 -17.88 6.36 23.67
N LYS A 109 -17.51 5.07 23.58
CA LYS A 109 -16.12 4.61 23.54
C LYS A 109 -15.56 4.54 22.12
N VAL A 110 -16.42 4.43 21.12
CA VAL A 110 -16.02 4.25 19.71
C VAL A 110 -15.09 5.35 19.19
N PRO A 111 -15.32 6.66 19.43
CA PRO A 111 -14.39 7.70 18.96
C PRO A 111 -12.96 7.53 19.50
N LYS A 112 -12.81 6.97 20.72
CA LYS A 112 -11.50 6.67 21.29
C LYS A 112 -10.82 5.55 20.51
N PHE A 113 -11.53 4.45 20.22
CA PHE A 113 -10.98 3.33 19.44
C PHE A 113 -10.60 3.74 18.02
N ILE A 114 -11.47 4.49 17.32
CA ILE A 114 -11.16 5.05 16.00
C ILE A 114 -9.86 5.88 16.05
N ARG A 115 -9.73 6.76 17.05
CA ARG A 115 -8.50 7.56 17.21
C ARG A 115 -7.27 6.70 17.47
N GLU A 116 -7.38 5.69 18.32
CA GLU A 116 -6.27 4.78 18.65
C GLU A 116 -5.80 4.01 17.41
N ASP A 117 -6.73 3.48 16.62
CA ASP A 117 -6.43 2.72 15.41
C ASP A 117 -5.85 3.57 14.29
N ILE A 118 -6.42 4.77 14.06
CA ILE A 118 -5.85 5.74 13.12
C ILE A 118 -4.43 6.10 13.56
N MET A 119 -4.20 6.41 14.84
CA MET A 119 -2.86 6.75 15.31
C MET A 119 -1.90 5.56 15.22
N LYS A 120 -2.37 4.33 15.40
CA LYS A 120 -1.58 3.11 15.18
C LYS A 120 -1.18 2.97 13.70
N LEU A 121 -2.11 3.20 12.76
CA LEU A 121 -1.83 3.23 11.32
C LEU A 121 -0.78 4.30 10.98
N LEU A 122 -0.97 5.53 11.46
CA LEU A 122 -0.13 6.68 11.09
C LEU A 122 1.26 6.65 11.74
N ARG A 123 1.42 5.99 12.89
CA ARG A 123 2.72 5.87 13.59
C ARG A 123 3.52 4.64 13.20
N LYS A 124 2.91 3.64 12.54
CA LYS A 124 3.62 2.45 12.06
C LYS A 124 4.69 2.89 11.06
N ARG A 125 5.95 2.56 11.35
CA ARG A 125 7.05 2.74 10.39
C ARG A 125 6.90 1.70 9.30
N ARG A 126 6.84 2.15 8.05
CA ARG A 126 6.77 1.30 6.86
C ARG A 126 7.96 1.62 5.96
N LYS A 127 8.45 0.60 5.27
CA LYS A 127 9.54 0.76 4.30
C LYS A 127 9.01 1.53 3.10
N HIS A 128 9.75 2.54 2.67
CA HIS A 128 9.38 3.29 1.47
C HIS A 128 9.63 2.43 0.24
N ARG A 129 8.74 2.55 -0.74
CA ARG A 129 8.80 1.82 -2.00
C ARG A 129 8.54 2.77 -3.16
N GLU A 130 9.34 2.59 -4.20
CA GLU A 130 9.10 3.27 -5.47
C GLU A 130 7.77 2.82 -6.07
N SER A 131 7.04 3.79 -6.64
CA SER A 131 5.83 3.52 -7.39
C SER A 131 6.14 2.66 -8.62
N CYS A 132 5.26 1.71 -8.92
CA CYS A 132 5.33 0.94 -10.16
C CYS A 132 3.99 0.97 -10.87
N CYS A 133 4.04 0.90 -12.20
CA CYS A 133 2.84 0.81 -13.02
C CYS A 133 2.25 -0.60 -12.93
N VAL A 134 0.92 -0.69 -12.91
CA VAL A 134 0.20 -1.96 -12.99
C VAL A 134 -0.65 -1.93 -14.25
N ALA A 135 -0.57 -3.00 -15.04
CA ALA A 135 -1.43 -3.15 -16.21
C ALA A 135 -2.90 -3.13 -15.77
N ASN A 136 -3.74 -2.38 -16.49
CA ASN A 136 -5.17 -2.26 -16.19
C ASN A 136 -5.51 -1.72 -14.79
N ALA A 137 -4.61 -0.97 -14.13
CA ALA A 137 -4.84 -0.45 -12.78
C ALA A 137 -6.16 0.32 -12.60
N TRP A 138 -6.65 0.96 -13.66
CA TRP A 138 -7.88 1.75 -13.74
C TRP A 138 -9.16 0.93 -14.02
N ARG A 139 -9.08 -0.38 -14.22
CA ARG A 139 -10.25 -1.23 -14.46
C ARG A 139 -10.75 -1.81 -13.14
N TRP A 140 -12.03 -1.62 -12.83
CA TRP A 140 -12.66 -2.34 -11.72
C TRP A 140 -12.83 -3.83 -12.04
N ARG A 141 -12.96 -4.64 -10.99
CA ARG A 141 -13.10 -6.10 -11.05
C ARG A 141 -12.01 -6.73 -11.91
N SER A 142 -10.77 -6.25 -11.76
CA SER A 142 -9.64 -6.76 -12.56
C SER A 142 -8.92 -7.93 -11.89
N ALA A 143 -9.21 -8.20 -10.62
CA ALA A 143 -8.73 -9.38 -9.91
C ALA A 143 -9.82 -10.46 -9.82
N ASP A 144 -9.40 -11.73 -9.75
CA ASP A 144 -10.31 -12.85 -9.56
C ASP A 144 -10.81 -12.87 -8.10
N GLU A 145 -12.10 -13.12 -7.90
CA GLU A 145 -12.73 -13.20 -6.58
C GLU A 145 -12.10 -14.28 -5.68
N SER A 146 -11.54 -15.34 -6.28
CA SER A 146 -10.84 -16.41 -5.56
C SER A 146 -9.49 -16.00 -4.97
N GLU A 147 -8.90 -14.88 -5.42
CA GLU A 147 -7.65 -14.35 -4.88
C GLU A 147 -7.87 -13.35 -3.73
N LEU A 148 -9.13 -12.95 -3.50
CA LEU A 148 -9.50 -12.00 -2.45
C LEU A 148 -9.61 -12.69 -1.10
N LEU A 149 -8.90 -12.16 -0.11
CA LEU A 149 -8.98 -12.66 1.25
C LEU A 149 -10.37 -12.44 1.85
N GLU A 150 -10.77 -13.38 2.71
CA GLU A 150 -12.02 -13.30 3.47
C GLU A 150 -11.87 -12.42 4.70
N ILE A 151 -12.97 -11.79 5.10
CA ILE A 151 -13.05 -11.02 6.34
C ILE A 151 -13.21 -12.03 7.48
N SER A 152 -12.16 -12.18 8.28
CA SER A 152 -12.07 -13.22 9.30
C SER A 152 -12.97 -12.98 10.52
N VAL A 153 -13.50 -11.77 10.71
CA VAL A 153 -14.33 -11.40 11.86
C VAL A 153 -15.82 -11.61 11.52
N PRO A 154 -16.51 -12.58 12.15
CA PRO A 154 -17.92 -12.87 11.85
C PRO A 154 -18.83 -11.67 12.12
N GLY A 155 -19.79 -11.41 11.23
CA GLY A 155 -20.77 -10.33 11.36
C GLY A 155 -20.22 -8.91 11.17
N MET A 156 -18.91 -8.74 10.99
CA MET A 156 -18.30 -7.42 10.77
C MET A 156 -18.74 -6.83 9.41
N ALA A 157 -18.79 -7.67 8.38
CA ALA A 157 -19.19 -7.29 7.02
C ALA A 157 -20.69 -7.00 6.90
N GLU A 158 -21.53 -7.74 7.63
CA GLU A 158 -23.00 -7.57 7.60
C GLU A 158 -23.45 -6.20 8.12
N ARG A 159 -22.63 -5.56 8.96
CA ARG A 159 -22.89 -4.24 9.54
C ARG A 159 -22.22 -3.10 8.77
N ALA A 160 -21.40 -3.41 7.76
CA ALA A 160 -20.64 -2.44 6.99
C ALA A 160 -21.41 -2.00 5.74
N LEU A 161 -22.38 -1.10 5.92
CA LEU A 161 -23.32 -0.68 4.88
C LEU A 161 -22.86 0.56 4.10
N VAL A 162 -22.19 1.51 4.75
CA VAL A 162 -21.76 2.77 4.11
C VAL A 162 -20.29 2.68 3.72
N PHE A 163 -19.46 2.11 4.60
CA PHE A 163 -18.04 1.86 4.37
C PHE A 163 -17.79 0.36 4.22
N ALA A 164 -18.09 -0.18 3.04
CA ALA A 164 -17.83 -1.57 2.69
C ALA A 164 -16.38 -1.97 3.05
N LEU A 165 -16.22 -3.14 3.68
CA LEU A 165 -14.91 -3.59 4.14
C LEU A 165 -14.06 -4.06 2.95
N HIS A 166 -12.78 -3.71 2.98
CA HIS A 166 -11.84 -4.08 1.94
C HIS A 166 -11.49 -5.56 2.03
N ARG A 167 -11.53 -6.24 0.89
CA ARG A 167 -11.02 -7.61 0.74
C ARG A 167 -9.71 -7.53 -0.03
N PRO A 168 -8.55 -7.50 0.65
CA PRO A 168 -7.28 -7.36 -0.05
C PRO A 168 -6.90 -8.66 -0.76
N LEU A 169 -6.10 -8.54 -1.82
CA LEU A 169 -5.53 -9.68 -2.52
C LEU A 169 -4.41 -10.32 -1.69
N GLU A 170 -4.33 -11.65 -1.65
CA GLU A 170 -3.22 -12.31 -0.95
C GLU A 170 -1.86 -11.87 -1.50
N LEU A 171 -0.91 -11.56 -0.60
CA LEU A 171 0.48 -11.31 -0.97
C LEU A 171 1.27 -12.61 -0.88
N HIS A 172 2.08 -12.88 -1.89
CA HIS A 172 2.97 -14.02 -1.95
C HIS A 172 4.37 -13.65 -1.49
N ALA A 173 4.99 -14.53 -0.72
CA ALA A 173 6.40 -14.38 -0.39
C ALA A 173 7.23 -14.47 -1.69
N PRO A 174 8.25 -13.61 -1.87
CA PRO A 174 9.16 -13.73 -2.99
C PRO A 174 9.79 -15.13 -3.00
N PRO A 175 9.94 -15.80 -4.17
CA PRO A 175 10.56 -17.11 -4.24
C PRO A 175 11.95 -17.09 -3.61
N ARG A 176 12.26 -18.08 -2.74
CA ARG A 176 13.57 -18.18 -2.08
C ARG A 176 14.73 -18.20 -3.08
N THR A 177 14.52 -18.77 -4.26
CA THR A 177 15.48 -18.80 -5.37
C THR A 177 15.82 -17.40 -5.87
N ASP A 178 14.84 -16.51 -6.01
CA ASP A 178 15.05 -15.13 -6.44
C ASP A 178 15.81 -14.34 -5.37
N LEU A 179 15.42 -14.53 -4.10
CA LEU A 179 16.08 -13.89 -2.97
C LEU A 179 17.56 -14.30 -2.88
N LEU A 180 17.86 -15.60 -3.04
CA LEU A 180 19.24 -16.11 -3.09
C LEU A 180 20.02 -15.55 -4.28
N ARG A 181 19.40 -15.46 -5.47
CA ARG A 181 20.03 -14.86 -6.64
C ARG A 181 20.43 -13.40 -6.37
N LEU A 182 19.49 -12.60 -5.86
CA LEU A 182 19.73 -11.18 -5.54
C LEU A 182 20.81 -11.03 -4.45
N TYR A 183 20.79 -11.89 -3.44
CA TYR A 183 21.82 -11.92 -2.40
C TYR A 183 23.22 -12.20 -2.97
N ASN A 184 23.35 -13.24 -3.80
CA ASN A 184 24.62 -13.61 -4.42
C ASN A 184 25.11 -12.51 -5.38
N ALA A 185 24.22 -11.92 -6.17
CA ALA A 185 24.54 -10.81 -7.07
C ALA A 185 25.04 -9.58 -6.28
N ASN A 186 24.38 -9.25 -5.17
CA ASN A 186 24.79 -8.15 -4.31
C ASN A 186 26.17 -8.39 -3.66
N GLN A 187 26.43 -9.60 -3.14
CA GLN A 187 27.77 -9.95 -2.64
C GLN A 187 28.85 -9.85 -3.74
N ALA A 188 28.53 -10.33 -4.94
CA ALA A 188 29.46 -10.24 -6.08
C ALA A 188 29.80 -8.78 -6.41
N LEU A 189 28.81 -7.88 -6.37
CA LEU A 189 29.00 -6.45 -6.58
C LEU A 189 29.91 -5.81 -5.52
N HIS A 190 29.68 -6.10 -4.24
CA HIS A 190 30.56 -5.66 -3.14
C HIS A 190 32.01 -6.13 -3.34
N ASN A 191 32.19 -7.41 -3.66
CA ASN A 191 33.50 -8.00 -3.91
C ASN A 191 34.21 -7.39 -5.12
N LEU A 192 33.46 -7.08 -6.18
CA LEU A 192 33.98 -6.42 -7.37
C LEU A 192 34.46 -5.01 -7.05
N LEU A 193 33.65 -4.22 -6.34
CA LEU A 193 33.99 -2.83 -5.97
C LEU A 193 35.16 -2.72 -4.99
N ALA A 194 35.34 -3.72 -4.11
CA ALA A 194 36.50 -3.80 -3.24
C ALA A 194 37.82 -3.96 -4.01
N ARG A 195 37.77 -4.53 -5.24
CA ARG A 195 38.93 -4.76 -6.11
C ARG A 195 39.13 -3.67 -7.16
N THR A 196 38.08 -2.92 -7.49
CA THR A 196 38.11 -1.90 -8.55
C THR A 196 38.77 -0.61 -8.06
N SER A 197 39.71 -0.06 -8.85
CA SER A 197 40.33 1.26 -8.60
C SER A 197 39.30 2.39 -8.58
N SER A 198 39.57 3.47 -7.84
CA SER A 198 38.77 4.70 -7.86
C SER A 198 38.77 5.40 -9.22
N SER A 199 39.81 5.20 -10.04
CA SER A 199 39.95 5.76 -11.39
C SER A 199 39.34 4.91 -12.51
N SER A 200 38.71 3.78 -12.17
CA SER A 200 38.12 2.89 -13.18
C SER A 200 36.92 3.53 -13.86
N SER A 201 36.88 3.49 -15.19
CA SER A 201 35.72 3.88 -16.01
C SER A 201 34.70 2.74 -16.18
N GLN A 202 34.85 1.65 -15.42
CA GLN A 202 33.89 0.54 -15.47
C GLN A 202 32.53 0.99 -14.94
N GLU A 203 31.50 0.74 -15.73
CA GLU A 203 30.11 0.92 -15.35
C GLU A 203 29.57 -0.36 -14.71
N LEU A 204 28.84 -0.21 -13.62
CA LEU A 204 28.31 -1.29 -12.79
C LEU A 204 26.82 -1.07 -12.57
N THR A 205 26.08 -2.16 -12.45
CA THR A 205 24.64 -2.14 -12.13
C THR A 205 24.41 -2.80 -10.77
N CYS A 206 23.37 -2.38 -10.07
CA CYS A 206 22.92 -3.07 -8.85
C CYS A 206 21.60 -3.78 -9.14
N GLU A 207 21.62 -5.11 -9.24
CA GLU A 207 20.42 -5.92 -9.47
C GLU A 207 19.39 -5.78 -8.33
N LEU A 208 19.87 -5.67 -7.08
CA LEU A 208 19.00 -5.48 -5.91
C LEU A 208 18.20 -4.18 -5.99
N CYS A 209 18.82 -3.13 -6.52
CA CYS A 209 18.19 -1.83 -6.67
C CYS A 209 17.62 -1.55 -8.06
N ASN A 210 17.85 -2.46 -9.01
CA ASN A 210 17.58 -2.27 -10.44
C ASN A 210 18.09 -0.91 -10.97
N THR A 211 19.28 -0.49 -10.52
CA THR A 211 19.88 0.76 -10.98
C THR A 211 20.48 0.59 -12.37
N GLY A 212 20.35 1.64 -13.19
CA GLY A 212 21.09 1.73 -14.45
C GLY A 212 22.61 1.73 -14.23
N PRO A 213 23.41 1.64 -15.31
CA PRO A 213 24.87 1.62 -15.20
C PRO A 213 25.42 2.87 -14.51
N LEU A 214 26.21 2.68 -13.46
CA LEU A 214 26.86 3.74 -12.68
C LEU A 214 28.38 3.53 -12.66
N PRO A 215 29.20 4.59 -12.69
CA PRO A 215 30.64 4.48 -12.51
C PRO A 215 30.99 4.02 -11.09
N ALA A 216 32.12 3.33 -10.92
CA ALA A 216 32.51 2.72 -9.64
C ALA A 216 32.45 3.68 -8.40
N PRO A 217 32.88 4.95 -8.46
CA PRO A 217 32.72 5.89 -7.35
C PRO A 217 31.24 6.13 -6.97
N ALA A 218 30.35 6.30 -7.94
CA ALA A 218 28.93 6.52 -7.71
C ALA A 218 28.26 5.26 -7.14
N MET A 219 28.66 4.07 -7.61
CA MET A 219 28.15 2.81 -7.07
C MET A 219 28.55 2.61 -5.61
N ARG A 220 29.76 2.99 -5.18
CA ARG A 220 30.13 2.94 -3.75
C ARG A 220 29.20 3.80 -2.90
N ILE A 221 28.92 5.03 -3.34
CA ILE A 221 27.98 5.92 -2.64
C ILE A 221 26.58 5.30 -2.58
N HIS A 222 26.13 4.69 -3.68
CA HIS A 222 24.84 3.99 -3.74
C HIS A 222 24.74 2.87 -2.69
N LEU A 223 25.77 2.04 -2.53
CA LEU A 223 25.77 0.93 -1.55
C LEU A 223 25.72 1.42 -0.09
N TYR A 224 26.19 2.64 0.19
CA TYR A 224 26.06 3.27 1.51
C TYR A 224 24.74 4.04 1.71
N SER A 225 23.87 4.10 0.69
CA SER A 225 22.58 4.76 0.83
C SER A 225 21.64 3.93 1.72
N ASN A 226 20.83 4.62 2.54
CA ASN A 226 19.82 3.96 3.37
C ASN A 226 18.88 3.08 2.53
N MET A 227 18.54 3.52 1.31
CA MET A 227 17.64 2.79 0.41
C MET A 227 18.24 1.45 -0.06
N HIS A 228 19.56 1.37 -0.26
CA HIS A 228 20.22 0.10 -0.56
C HIS A 228 20.28 -0.78 0.70
N GLN A 229 20.71 -0.22 1.84
CA GLN A 229 20.82 -0.96 3.10
C GLN A 229 19.49 -1.57 3.56
N GLU A 230 18.37 -0.86 3.39
CA GLU A 230 17.04 -1.40 3.69
C GLU A 230 16.69 -2.62 2.83
N LYS A 231 17.10 -2.65 1.56
CA LYS A 231 16.93 -3.83 0.68
C LYS A 231 17.89 -4.96 1.02
N GLU A 232 19.09 -4.67 1.54
CA GLU A 232 19.98 -5.70 2.05
C GLU A 232 19.43 -6.37 3.31
N ASP A 233 18.79 -5.56 4.17
CA ASP A 233 18.12 -6.06 5.37
C ASP A 233 16.98 -7.02 5.01
N ASP A 234 16.23 -6.76 3.92
CA ASP A 234 15.21 -7.67 3.37
C ASP A 234 15.78 -9.06 3.01
N LEU A 235 17.08 -9.15 2.70
CA LEU A 235 17.75 -10.39 2.31
C LEU A 235 18.41 -11.14 3.47
N ARG A 236 18.47 -10.56 4.69
CA ARG A 236 19.18 -11.18 5.82
C ARG A 236 18.55 -12.50 6.24
N ASP A 237 17.23 -12.58 6.19
CA ASP A 237 16.47 -13.77 6.62
C ASP A 237 16.67 -14.97 5.67
N VAL A 238 17.15 -14.74 4.44
CA VAL A 238 17.41 -15.78 3.42
C VAL A 238 18.55 -16.72 3.82
N GLN A 239 19.42 -16.27 4.74
CA GLN A 239 20.55 -17.03 5.29
C GLN A 239 20.12 -18.12 6.29
N SER A 240 18.89 -18.05 6.81
CA SER A 240 18.33 -18.96 7.82
C SER A 240 17.67 -20.19 7.19
#